data_AF-A0A2A5JU22-F1
#
_entry.id   AF-A0A2A5JU22-F1
#
_cell.length_a   1.000
_cell.length_b   1.000
_cell.length_c   1.000
_cell.angle_alpha   90.00
_cell.angle_beta   90.00
_cell.angle_gamma   90.00
#
_symmetry.space_group_name_H-M   'P 1'
#
loop_
_entity.id
_entity.type
_entity.pdbx_description
1 polymer ?
#
loop_
_entity_poly.entity_id
_entity_poly.type
_entity_poly.pdbx_seq_one_letter_code
_entity_poly.pdbx_strand_id
1 'polypeptide(L)'
;MKHSYAKNGYIHIKNFFNDDEFDELKVIAKNIIKESEGLSYNIEELAKLHEVDNAKFNSYSPRGYKSNDLLNYIEDKTKTKIDHIIREIYRDDYIIEKDATLLAWYPESLIKGFTGFHQDGPEQEIPHGYPHCWLPITEERACNFELIPNTHELGNFPHSHMGHFIKVKTSIVERYIENKQSLLVEPKDLFIFNTRLMHCLTINHTNSIAWSIEFILR
;
A
#
# COMPACT_ATOMS: atom_id res chain seq x y z
N MET A 1 -12.95 -16.00 -4.45
CA MET A 1 -12.34 -14.65 -4.31
C MET A 1 -13.25 -13.56 -4.85
N LYS A 2 -13.79 -13.71 -6.07
CA LYS A 2 -14.79 -12.80 -6.67
C LYS A 2 -15.91 -12.32 -5.73
N HIS A 3 -16.56 -13.23 -5.00
CA HIS A 3 -17.65 -12.86 -4.08
C HIS A 3 -17.18 -11.96 -2.93
N SER A 4 -15.99 -12.24 -2.37
CA SER A 4 -15.40 -11.41 -1.31
C SER A 4 -15.06 -10.02 -1.81
N TYR A 5 -14.44 -9.91 -2.99
CA TYR A 5 -14.11 -8.60 -3.56
C TYR A 5 -15.37 -7.80 -3.89
N ALA A 6 -16.35 -8.42 -4.56
CA ALA A 6 -17.61 -7.76 -4.90
C ALA A 6 -18.33 -7.24 -3.65
N LYS A 7 -18.43 -8.08 -2.62
CA LYS A 7 -19.08 -7.72 -1.35
C LYS A 7 -18.27 -6.69 -0.57
N ASN A 8 -17.02 -7.00 -0.23
CA ASN A 8 -16.28 -6.22 0.76
C ASN A 8 -15.46 -5.07 0.14
N GLY A 9 -15.19 -5.13 -1.16
CA GLY A 9 -14.32 -4.19 -1.86
C GLY A 9 -12.83 -4.54 -1.77
N TYR A 10 -12.49 -5.72 -1.22
CA TYR A 10 -11.10 -6.18 -1.10
C TYR A 10 -10.99 -7.71 -1.02
N ILE A 11 -9.75 -8.18 -1.24
CA ILE A 11 -9.26 -9.53 -0.97
C ILE A 11 -7.88 -9.48 -0.33
N HIS A 12 -7.60 -10.48 0.50
CA HIS A 12 -6.30 -10.66 1.15
C HIS A 12 -5.77 -12.04 0.78
N ILE A 13 -4.69 -12.06 0.01
CA ILE A 13 -4.06 -13.29 -0.47
C ILE A 13 -2.85 -13.57 0.41
N LYS A 14 -2.94 -14.62 1.23
CA LYS A 14 -1.87 -15.03 2.13
C LYS A 14 -0.73 -15.72 1.38
N ASN A 15 0.51 -15.44 1.76
CA ASN A 15 1.72 -16.05 1.17
C ASN A 15 1.74 -15.96 -0.38
N PHE A 16 1.45 -14.78 -0.92
CA PHE A 16 1.41 -14.55 -2.36
C PHE A 16 2.81 -14.69 -3.00
N PHE A 17 3.84 -14.23 -2.30
CA PHE A 17 5.24 -14.51 -2.63
C PHE A 17 5.77 -15.68 -1.80
N ASN A 18 6.54 -16.55 -2.45
CA ASN A 18 7.36 -17.51 -1.72
C ASN A 18 8.61 -16.82 -1.13
N ASP A 19 9.39 -17.54 -0.34
CA ASP A 19 10.54 -16.95 0.36
C ASP A 19 11.62 -16.44 -0.60
N ASP A 20 11.95 -17.20 -1.65
CA ASP A 20 12.98 -16.82 -2.64
C ASP A 20 12.60 -15.54 -3.39
N GLU A 21 11.35 -15.47 -3.87
CA GLU A 21 10.86 -14.26 -4.54
C GLU A 21 10.81 -13.08 -3.58
N PHE A 22 10.33 -13.30 -2.35
CA PHE A 22 10.25 -12.21 -1.38
C PHE A 22 11.62 -11.68 -0.95
N ASP A 23 12.64 -12.54 -0.90
CA ASP A 23 14.00 -12.13 -0.62
C ASP A 23 14.63 -11.37 -1.81
N GLU A 24 14.35 -11.76 -3.04
CA GLU A 24 14.71 -10.99 -4.23
C GLU A 24 14.08 -9.59 -4.21
N LEU A 25 12.79 -9.50 -3.83
CA LEU A 25 12.09 -8.22 -3.68
C LEU A 25 12.72 -7.32 -2.61
N LYS A 26 13.16 -7.88 -1.48
CA LYS A 26 13.90 -7.13 -0.45
C LYS A 26 15.22 -6.60 -0.99
N VAL A 27 15.94 -7.37 -1.80
CA VAL A 27 17.20 -6.92 -2.42
C VAL A 27 16.94 -5.74 -3.36
N ILE A 28 15.91 -5.81 -4.18
CA ILE A 28 15.49 -4.70 -5.05
C ILE A 28 15.15 -3.46 -4.21
N ALA A 29 14.34 -3.60 -3.16
CA ALA A 29 13.99 -2.49 -2.28
C ALA A 29 15.22 -1.84 -1.63
N LYS A 30 16.18 -2.65 -1.15
CA LYS A 30 17.45 -2.16 -0.60
C LYS A 30 18.25 -1.35 -1.64
N ASN A 31 18.35 -1.84 -2.87
CA ASN A 31 19.08 -1.15 -3.93
C ASN A 31 18.44 0.20 -4.28
N ILE A 32 17.11 0.25 -4.40
CA ILE A 32 16.36 1.49 -4.67
C ILE A 32 16.65 2.55 -3.62
N ILE A 33 16.59 2.17 -2.34
CA ILE A 33 16.83 3.11 -1.24
C ILE A 33 18.30 3.54 -1.22
N LYS A 34 19.23 2.60 -1.41
CA LYS A 34 20.66 2.89 -1.46
C LYS A 34 21.00 3.93 -2.53
N GLU A 35 20.44 3.77 -3.73
CA GLU A 35 20.62 4.70 -4.84
C GLU A 35 19.95 6.04 -4.59
N SER A 36 18.70 6.04 -4.13
CA SER A 36 17.91 7.26 -3.93
C SER A 36 18.45 8.14 -2.80
N GLU A 37 18.92 7.53 -1.71
CA GLU A 37 19.44 8.22 -0.52
C GLU A 37 20.97 8.39 -0.54
N GLY A 38 21.64 7.93 -1.61
CA GLY A 38 23.09 8.00 -1.77
C GLY A 38 23.84 7.32 -0.61
N LEU A 39 23.39 6.14 -0.20
CA LEU A 39 24.00 5.40 0.90
C LEU A 39 25.24 4.63 0.42
N SER A 40 26.37 4.84 1.10
CA SER A 40 27.64 4.21 0.75
C SER A 40 27.82 2.83 1.38
N TYR A 41 26.99 2.46 2.36
CA TYR A 41 27.05 1.21 3.09
C TYR A 41 26.02 0.20 2.62
N ASN A 42 26.18 -1.05 3.07
CA ASN A 42 25.24 -2.11 2.77
C ASN A 42 24.07 -2.06 3.76
N ILE A 43 22.84 -2.08 3.26
CA ILE A 43 21.65 -2.09 4.11
C ILE A 43 21.43 -3.52 4.59
N GLU A 44 21.80 -3.80 5.85
CA GLU A 44 21.57 -5.11 6.47
C GLU A 44 20.07 -5.30 6.77
N GLU A 45 19.46 -4.32 7.44
CA GLU A 45 18.05 -4.36 7.84
C GLU A 45 17.30 -3.11 7.34
N LEU A 46 16.34 -3.30 6.43
CA LEU A 46 15.50 -2.22 5.91
C LEU A 46 14.71 -1.49 7.02
N ALA A 47 14.21 -2.26 7.98
CA ALA A 47 13.37 -1.78 9.07
C ALA A 47 14.09 -0.77 9.98
N LYS A 48 15.40 -0.94 10.18
CA LYS A 48 16.22 -0.12 11.07
C LYS A 48 17.11 0.90 10.35
N LEU A 49 16.81 1.18 9.08
CA LEU A 49 17.68 2.03 8.26
C LEU A 49 17.92 3.43 8.86
N HIS A 50 16.91 3.99 9.51
CA HIS A 50 17.02 5.28 10.18
C HIS A 50 18.01 5.27 11.36
N GLU A 51 18.21 4.15 12.06
CA GLU A 51 19.15 4.05 13.18
C GLU A 51 20.60 4.21 12.73
N VAL A 52 20.90 3.82 11.49
CA VAL A 52 22.25 3.87 10.91
C VAL A 52 22.60 5.28 10.44
N ASP A 53 21.62 6.08 10.00
CA ASP A 53 21.84 7.43 9.47
C ASP A 53 20.72 8.41 9.89
N ASN A 54 20.59 8.62 11.20
CA ASN A 54 19.58 9.52 11.79
C ASN A 54 19.58 10.94 11.21
N ALA A 55 20.71 11.41 10.66
CA ALA A 55 20.81 12.75 10.08
C ALA A 55 20.06 12.87 8.75
N LYS A 56 20.00 11.80 7.95
CA LYS A 56 19.30 11.75 6.67
C LYS A 56 17.80 11.48 6.81
N PHE A 57 17.41 10.71 7.83
CA PHE A 57 16.01 10.38 8.07
C PHE A 57 15.35 11.40 8.99
N ASN A 58 14.87 12.50 8.41
CA ASN A 58 14.18 13.57 9.11
C ASN A 58 12.78 13.82 8.51
N SER A 59 12.09 14.87 8.96
CA SER A 59 10.72 15.19 8.53
C SER A 59 10.54 15.42 7.01
N TYR A 60 11.63 15.56 6.24
CA TYR A 60 11.62 15.78 4.80
C TYR A 60 12.00 14.54 3.98
N SER A 61 12.26 13.39 4.61
CA SER A 61 12.59 12.17 3.89
C SER A 61 11.42 11.73 2.98
N PRO A 62 11.70 11.32 1.73
CA PRO A 62 10.67 10.83 0.83
C PRO A 62 9.90 9.65 1.45
N ARG A 63 8.60 9.60 1.16
CA ARG A 63 7.75 8.47 1.53
C ARG A 63 7.58 7.46 0.40
N GLY A 64 8.00 7.80 -0.82
CA GLY A 64 7.78 6.98 -2.01
C GLY A 64 8.99 7.01 -2.92
N TYR A 65 9.37 5.83 -3.41
CA TYR A 65 10.51 5.60 -4.29
C TYR A 65 10.04 4.79 -5.50
N LYS A 66 10.39 5.24 -6.70
CA LYS A 66 10.04 4.57 -7.96
C LYS A 66 11.30 4.05 -8.63
N SER A 67 11.22 2.88 -9.23
CA SER A 67 12.31 2.29 -10.01
C SER A 67 11.76 1.39 -11.11
N ASN A 68 12.42 1.39 -12.27
CA ASN A 68 12.10 0.46 -13.34
C ASN A 68 12.34 -1.00 -12.91
N ASP A 69 13.33 -1.26 -12.06
CA ASP A 69 13.61 -2.61 -11.57
C ASP A 69 12.46 -3.14 -10.70
N LEU A 70 11.88 -2.27 -9.87
CA LEU A 70 10.68 -2.62 -9.10
C LEU A 70 9.50 -2.90 -10.03
N LEU A 71 9.25 -2.02 -11.00
CA LEU A 71 8.14 -2.19 -11.94
C LEU A 71 8.29 -3.50 -12.72
N ASN A 72 9.46 -3.75 -13.31
CA ASN A 72 9.74 -4.98 -14.07
C ASN A 72 9.58 -6.23 -13.22
N TYR A 73 10.04 -6.18 -11.96
CA TYR A 73 9.89 -7.29 -11.02
C TYR A 73 8.44 -7.57 -10.69
N ILE A 74 7.66 -6.53 -10.38
CA ILE A 74 6.23 -6.64 -10.12
C ILE A 74 5.51 -7.16 -11.36
N GLU A 75 5.79 -6.64 -12.55
CA GLU A 75 5.21 -7.15 -13.80
C GLU A 75 5.52 -8.64 -14.04
N ASP A 76 6.77 -9.08 -13.87
CA ASP A 76 7.17 -10.47 -14.07
C ASP A 76 6.50 -11.42 -13.06
N LYS A 77 6.63 -11.11 -11.77
CA LYS A 77 6.21 -12.04 -10.70
C LYS A 77 4.73 -11.99 -10.39
N THR A 78 4.09 -10.83 -10.54
CA THR A 78 2.68 -10.68 -10.12
C THR A 78 1.73 -11.02 -11.25
N LYS A 79 2.03 -10.65 -12.50
CA LYS A 79 1.08 -10.71 -13.62
C LYS A 79 0.47 -12.11 -13.78
N THR A 80 1.30 -13.15 -13.85
CA THR A 80 0.81 -14.52 -14.03
C THR A 80 0.04 -15.05 -12.83
N LYS A 81 0.45 -14.67 -11.61
CA LYS A 81 -0.19 -15.11 -10.37
C LYS A 81 -1.55 -14.45 -10.13
N ILE A 82 -1.70 -13.17 -10.49
CA ILE A 82 -2.95 -12.44 -10.26
C ILE A 82 -3.90 -12.49 -11.46
N ASP A 83 -3.45 -12.83 -12.68
CA ASP A 83 -4.29 -12.74 -13.90
C ASP A 83 -5.62 -13.46 -13.75
N HIS A 84 -5.63 -14.69 -13.25
CA HIS A 84 -6.87 -15.44 -13.03
C HIS A 84 -7.78 -14.76 -11.98
N ILE A 85 -7.21 -14.19 -10.91
CA ILE A 85 -7.93 -13.50 -9.84
C ILE A 85 -8.54 -12.19 -10.37
N ILE A 86 -7.74 -11.42 -11.11
CA ILE A 86 -8.14 -10.13 -11.64
C ILE A 86 -9.18 -10.33 -12.72
N ARG A 87 -9.04 -11.28 -13.65
CA ARG A 87 -10.09 -11.58 -14.65
C ARG A 87 -11.41 -12.04 -14.04
N GLU A 88 -11.37 -12.68 -12.87
CA GLU A 88 -12.60 -13.03 -12.15
C GLU A 88 -13.32 -11.79 -11.57
N ILE A 89 -12.54 -10.81 -11.10
CA ILE A 89 -13.00 -9.61 -10.37
C ILE A 89 -13.33 -8.46 -11.35
N TYR A 90 -12.45 -8.27 -12.31
CA TYR A 90 -12.37 -7.21 -13.30
C TYR A 90 -12.45 -7.91 -14.68
N ARG A 91 -13.62 -7.83 -15.33
CA ARG A 91 -13.95 -8.65 -16.52
C ARG A 91 -13.24 -8.21 -17.80
N ASP A 92 -12.49 -7.13 -17.72
CA ASP A 92 -11.79 -6.50 -18.83
C ASP A 92 -10.29 -6.86 -18.79
N ASP A 93 -9.61 -6.63 -19.92
CA ASP A 93 -8.15 -6.70 -19.92
C ASP A 93 -7.59 -5.58 -19.04
N TYR A 94 -6.50 -5.88 -18.34
CA TYR A 94 -5.84 -4.96 -17.43
C TYR A 94 -4.35 -4.85 -17.72
N ILE A 95 -3.77 -3.71 -17.36
CA ILE A 95 -2.34 -3.45 -17.30
C ILE A 95 -1.95 -3.13 -15.86
N ILE A 96 -0.70 -3.42 -15.51
CA ILE A 96 -0.11 -2.86 -14.29
C ILE A 96 0.29 -1.42 -14.63
N GLU A 97 -0.19 -0.46 -13.85
CA GLU A 97 0.18 0.94 -14.05
C GLU A 97 1.69 1.10 -13.83
N LYS A 98 2.32 1.94 -14.65
CA LYS A 98 3.79 2.13 -14.67
C LYS A 98 4.27 3.01 -13.52
N ASP A 99 3.71 2.80 -12.33
CA ASP A 99 3.90 3.64 -11.16
C ASP A 99 4.06 2.84 -9.86
N ALA A 100 4.40 1.55 -9.95
CA ALA A 100 4.76 0.73 -8.80
C ALA A 100 5.76 1.48 -7.89
N THR A 101 5.36 1.68 -6.64
CA THR A 101 6.05 2.56 -5.69
C THR A 101 6.42 1.80 -4.44
N LEU A 102 7.68 1.88 -4.03
CA LEU A 102 8.15 1.49 -2.72
C LEU A 102 7.84 2.62 -1.73
N LEU A 103 7.07 2.32 -0.69
CA LEU A 103 6.61 3.26 0.31
C LEU A 103 7.30 3.03 1.66
N ALA A 104 7.59 4.14 2.35
CA ALA A 104 8.10 4.15 3.72
C ALA A 104 7.04 4.68 4.71
N TRP A 105 6.67 3.83 5.67
CA TRP A 105 5.91 4.22 6.86
C TRP A 105 6.83 4.36 8.06
N TYR A 106 7.33 5.58 8.24
CA TYR A 106 8.22 5.93 9.34
C TYR A 106 7.53 5.83 10.71
N PRO A 107 8.28 5.44 11.76
CA PRO A 107 7.88 5.64 13.15
C PRO A 107 7.37 7.05 13.43
N GLU A 108 6.29 7.17 14.18
CA GLU A 108 5.71 8.46 14.59
C GLU A 108 6.72 9.30 15.41
N SER A 109 7.62 8.63 16.13
CA SER A 109 8.72 9.25 16.87
C SER A 109 9.73 9.96 15.98
N LEU A 110 9.86 9.57 14.71
CA LEU A 110 10.75 10.20 13.73
C LEU A 110 10.03 11.24 12.88
N ILE A 111 8.90 10.83 12.29
CA ILE A 111 8.10 11.67 11.41
C ILE A 111 6.65 11.53 11.85
N LYS A 112 6.04 12.64 12.28
CA LYS A 112 4.64 12.65 12.70
C LYS A 112 3.77 11.99 11.63
N GLY A 113 3.15 10.87 12.01
CA GLY A 113 2.25 10.14 11.15
C GLY A 113 1.00 10.95 10.85
N PHE A 114 0.40 10.67 9.69
CA PHE A 114 -0.94 11.14 9.38
C PHE A 114 -1.73 9.97 8.87
N THR A 115 -2.82 9.65 9.56
CA THR A 115 -3.78 8.63 9.16
C THR A 115 -5.17 9.22 9.06
N GLY A 116 -5.96 8.68 8.15
CA GLY A 116 -7.40 8.68 8.22
C GLY A 116 -8.01 8.34 6.87
N PHE A 117 -9.29 7.96 6.92
CA PHE A 117 -9.98 7.34 5.81
C PHE A 117 -9.94 8.22 4.56
N HIS A 118 -9.51 7.60 3.46
CA HIS A 118 -9.52 8.18 2.12
C HIS A 118 -9.98 7.12 1.11
N GLN A 119 -10.12 7.56 -0.13
CA GLN A 119 -10.32 6.74 -1.32
C GLN A 119 -9.26 7.23 -2.30
N ASP A 120 -8.51 6.32 -2.92
CA ASP A 120 -7.42 6.66 -3.86
C ASP A 120 -7.95 7.15 -5.20
N GLY A 121 -9.23 6.89 -5.46
CA GLY A 121 -9.86 7.29 -6.71
C GLY A 121 -11.19 6.60 -6.94
N PRO A 122 -11.71 6.68 -8.17
CA PRO A 122 -11.08 7.25 -9.35
C PRO A 122 -11.49 8.70 -9.61
N GLU A 123 -10.82 9.32 -10.58
CA GLU A 123 -11.35 10.42 -11.36
C GLU A 123 -12.79 10.09 -11.84
N GLN A 124 -13.62 11.11 -12.07
CA GLN A 124 -15.07 10.96 -12.23
C GLN A 124 -15.52 9.97 -13.34
N GLU A 125 -14.62 9.58 -14.25
CA GLU A 125 -14.92 8.82 -15.46
C GLU A 125 -14.93 7.29 -15.28
N ILE A 126 -14.41 6.73 -14.17
CA ILE A 126 -14.37 5.27 -13.97
C ILE A 126 -15.33 4.87 -12.84
N PRO A 127 -16.60 4.53 -13.11
CA PRO A 127 -17.60 4.32 -12.07
C PRO A 127 -17.35 3.11 -11.15
N HIS A 128 -16.41 2.21 -11.48
CA HIS A 128 -16.16 0.99 -10.71
C HIS A 128 -14.83 0.98 -9.94
N GLY A 129 -14.00 2.03 -10.08
CA GLY A 129 -12.65 2.05 -9.54
C GLY A 129 -11.71 1.04 -10.21
N TYR A 130 -10.52 0.92 -9.62
CA TYR A 130 -9.46 0.01 -10.04
C TYR A 130 -9.04 -0.88 -8.87
N PRO A 131 -8.54 -2.09 -9.11
CA PRO A 131 -7.82 -2.84 -8.10
C PRO A 131 -6.49 -2.14 -7.75
N HIS A 132 -6.33 -1.75 -6.49
CA HIS A 132 -5.10 -1.28 -5.89
C HIS A 132 -4.47 -2.44 -5.11
N CYS A 133 -3.25 -2.79 -5.46
CA CYS A 133 -2.46 -3.81 -4.82
C CYS A 133 -1.49 -3.18 -3.81
N TRP A 134 -1.43 -3.73 -2.60
CA TRP A 134 -0.51 -3.33 -1.56
C TRP A 134 0.16 -4.55 -0.93
N LEU A 135 1.46 -4.46 -0.71
CA LEU A 135 2.30 -5.54 -0.23
C LEU A 135 3.31 -5.03 0.80
N PRO A 136 3.30 -5.51 2.05
CA PRO A 136 4.33 -5.16 3.02
C PRO A 136 5.62 -5.95 2.77
N ILE A 137 6.75 -5.25 2.83
CA ILE A 137 8.09 -5.85 2.83
C ILE A 137 8.57 -6.06 4.28
N THR A 138 8.29 -5.08 5.14
CA THR A 138 8.59 -5.14 6.58
C THR A 138 7.39 -4.62 7.34
N GLU A 139 7.03 -5.30 8.43
CA GLU A 139 5.89 -4.93 9.26
C GLU A 139 6.10 -5.46 10.67
N GLU A 140 6.00 -4.58 11.67
CA GLU A 140 6.04 -4.94 13.09
C GLU A 140 4.79 -4.49 13.84
N ARG A 141 3.89 -3.75 13.18
CA ARG A 141 2.62 -3.31 13.79
C ARG A 141 1.70 -4.51 13.96
N ALA A 142 0.86 -4.46 14.99
CA ALA A 142 -0.21 -5.44 15.20
C ALA A 142 -1.38 -5.28 14.20
N CYS A 143 -1.46 -4.13 13.52
CA CYS A 143 -2.46 -3.79 12.52
C CYS A 143 -1.85 -2.73 11.62
N ASN A 144 -1.97 -2.88 10.30
CA ASN A 144 -1.45 -1.92 9.33
C ASN A 144 -2.52 -1.30 8.43
N PHE A 145 -3.72 -1.87 8.38
CA PHE A 145 -4.84 -1.33 7.63
C PHE A 145 -6.09 -1.17 8.52
N GLU A 146 -6.79 -0.07 8.32
CA GLU A 146 -8.19 0.07 8.69
C GLU A 146 -9.00 0.32 7.43
N LEU A 147 -10.16 -0.34 7.31
CA LEU A 147 -11.03 -0.22 6.16
C LEU A 147 -12.50 -0.26 6.59
N ILE A 148 -13.38 0.23 5.73
CA ILE A 148 -14.82 0.15 5.93
C ILE A 148 -15.39 -0.62 4.72
N PRO A 149 -15.80 -1.89 4.88
CA PRO A 149 -16.26 -2.72 3.76
C PRO A 149 -17.51 -2.18 3.06
N ASN A 150 -17.71 -2.61 1.82
CA ASN A 150 -18.84 -2.23 0.93
C ASN A 150 -18.86 -0.76 0.48
N THR A 151 -17.96 0.09 0.96
CA THR A 151 -18.00 1.53 0.63
C THR A 151 -17.58 1.82 -0.81
N HIS A 152 -16.92 0.87 -1.48
CA HIS A 152 -16.58 0.97 -2.90
C HIS A 152 -17.82 1.02 -3.79
N GLU A 153 -18.94 0.43 -3.35
CA GLU A 153 -20.23 0.46 -4.07
C GLU A 153 -20.96 1.80 -3.91
N LEU A 154 -20.58 2.61 -2.91
CA LEU A 154 -21.22 3.89 -2.58
C LEU A 154 -20.70 5.05 -3.43
N GLY A 155 -19.68 4.79 -4.27
CA GLY A 155 -19.04 5.79 -5.11
C GLY A 155 -18.06 6.68 -4.34
N ASN A 156 -17.69 7.80 -4.95
CA ASN A 156 -16.72 8.73 -4.36
C ASN A 156 -17.40 9.58 -3.29
N PHE A 157 -16.80 9.63 -2.11
CA PHE A 157 -17.23 10.52 -1.04
C PHE A 157 -16.60 11.91 -1.18
N PRO A 158 -17.21 12.95 -0.59
CA PRO A 158 -16.58 14.26 -0.52
C PRO A 158 -15.29 14.21 0.30
N HIS A 159 -14.16 14.55 -0.33
CA HIS A 159 -12.90 14.71 0.36
C HIS A 159 -12.72 16.13 0.92
N SER A 160 -11.90 16.22 1.95
CA SER A 160 -11.30 17.42 2.52
C SER A 160 -9.79 17.37 2.33
N HIS A 161 -9.20 18.53 2.13
CA HIS A 161 -7.75 18.69 2.00
C HIS A 161 -7.19 19.27 3.28
N MET A 162 -6.09 18.70 3.78
CA MET A 162 -5.28 19.28 4.84
C MET A 162 -3.82 19.26 4.38
N GLY A 163 -3.36 20.37 3.81
CA GLY A 163 -2.07 20.41 3.11
C GLY A 163 -2.09 19.47 1.89
N HIS A 164 -1.10 18.58 1.80
CA HIS A 164 -1.01 17.56 0.75
C HIS A 164 -1.86 16.31 1.00
N PHE A 165 -2.53 16.24 2.15
CA PHE A 165 -3.30 15.06 2.52
C PHE A 165 -4.76 15.18 2.11
N ILE A 166 -5.25 14.12 1.46
CA ILE A 166 -6.64 13.97 1.05
C ILE A 166 -7.30 12.98 2.01
N LYS A 167 -8.47 13.36 2.56
CA LYS A 167 -9.27 12.52 3.46
C LYS A 167 -10.74 12.64 3.14
N VAL A 168 -11.51 11.57 3.28
CA VAL A 168 -12.98 11.68 3.32
C VAL A 168 -13.37 12.53 4.54
N LYS A 169 -14.35 13.43 4.37
CA LYS A 169 -14.83 14.28 5.47
C LYS A 169 -15.22 13.44 6.69
N THR A 170 -14.79 13.86 7.88
CA THR A 170 -15.06 13.14 9.14
C THR A 170 -16.56 12.82 9.34
N SER A 171 -17.44 13.77 9.05
CA SER A 171 -18.90 13.59 9.16
C SER A 171 -19.51 12.57 8.21
N ILE A 172 -18.76 12.15 7.18
CA ILE A 172 -19.13 11.04 6.29
C ILE A 172 -18.58 9.74 6.88
N VAL A 173 -17.31 9.72 7.29
CA VAL A 173 -16.67 8.55 7.92
C VAL A 173 -17.47 8.07 9.14
N GLU A 174 -17.89 8.99 10.02
CA GLU A 174 -18.67 8.69 11.22
C GLU A 174 -19.96 7.91 10.95
N ARG A 175 -20.56 8.06 9.76
CA ARG A 175 -21.79 7.33 9.38
C ARG A 175 -21.56 5.84 9.16
N TYR A 176 -20.32 5.44 8.89
CA TYR A 176 -19.97 4.07 8.52
C TYR A 176 -18.94 3.44 9.45
N ILE A 177 -18.42 4.19 10.43
CA ILE A 177 -17.31 3.76 11.29
C ILE A 177 -17.63 2.52 12.13
N GLU A 178 -18.91 2.26 12.42
CA GLU A 178 -19.34 1.04 13.12
C GLU A 178 -19.03 -0.24 12.33
N ASN A 179 -18.88 -0.15 11.01
CA ASN A 179 -18.50 -1.26 10.14
C ASN A 179 -16.99 -1.36 9.93
N LYS A 180 -16.19 -0.53 10.60
CA LYS A 180 -14.73 -0.53 10.47
C LYS A 180 -14.16 -1.91 10.78
N GLN A 181 -13.24 -2.35 9.94
CA GLN A 181 -12.41 -3.53 10.17
C GLN A 181 -10.95 -3.12 10.24
N SER A 182 -10.24 -3.74 11.17
CA SER A 182 -8.78 -3.64 11.31
C SER A 182 -8.16 -4.91 10.75
N LEU A 183 -7.13 -4.76 9.93
CA LEU A 183 -6.45 -5.85 9.24
C LEU A 183 -4.94 -5.74 9.44
N LEU A 184 -4.31 -6.88 9.67
CA LEU A 184 -2.87 -7.05 9.52
C LEU A 184 -2.61 -7.82 8.22
N VAL A 185 -2.04 -7.11 7.25
CA VAL A 185 -1.46 -7.72 6.06
C VAL A 185 -0.01 -8.04 6.38
N GLU A 186 0.39 -9.30 6.30
CA GLU A 186 1.72 -9.73 6.73
C GLU A 186 2.72 -9.70 5.57
N PRO A 187 4.03 -9.58 5.85
CA PRO A 187 5.06 -9.77 4.82
C PRO A 187 4.81 -11.03 4.00
N LYS A 188 4.98 -10.95 2.68
CA LYS A 188 4.62 -11.94 1.65
C LYS A 188 3.14 -12.01 1.25
N ASP A 189 2.24 -11.39 1.99
CA ASP A 189 0.84 -11.29 1.57
C ASP A 189 0.66 -10.25 0.46
N LEU A 190 -0.40 -10.42 -0.33
CA LEU A 190 -0.88 -9.40 -1.25
C LEU A 190 -2.29 -8.96 -0.84
N PHE A 191 -2.45 -7.69 -0.55
CA PHE A 191 -3.75 -7.08 -0.30
C PHE A 191 -4.22 -6.37 -1.56
N ILE A 192 -5.40 -6.72 -2.06
CA ILE A 192 -5.97 -6.09 -3.25
C ILE A 192 -7.32 -5.48 -2.86
N PHE A 193 -7.46 -4.18 -3.03
CA PHE A 193 -8.67 -3.45 -2.66
C PHE A 193 -9.09 -2.50 -3.77
N ASN A 194 -10.37 -2.16 -3.80
CA ASN A 194 -10.89 -1.21 -4.77
C ASN A 194 -10.42 0.21 -4.40
N THR A 195 -9.99 1.02 -5.37
CA THR A 195 -9.60 2.42 -5.12
C THR A 195 -10.71 3.29 -4.49
N ARG A 196 -11.98 2.85 -4.57
CA ARG A 196 -13.13 3.46 -3.87
C ARG A 196 -13.40 2.89 -2.48
N LEU A 197 -12.66 1.90 -2.02
CA LEU A 197 -12.80 1.41 -0.66
C LEU A 197 -12.30 2.49 0.30
N MET A 198 -13.10 2.86 1.31
CA MET A 198 -12.63 3.75 2.37
C MET A 198 -11.63 2.97 3.21
N HIS A 199 -10.40 3.44 3.23
CA HIS A 199 -9.33 2.79 3.96
C HIS A 199 -8.32 3.82 4.47
N CYS A 200 -7.48 3.39 5.39
CA CYS A 200 -6.27 4.10 5.77
C CYS A 200 -5.26 3.15 6.39
N LEU A 201 -3.98 3.51 6.27
CA LEU A 201 -2.91 2.84 6.98
C LEU A 201 -2.85 3.35 8.42
N THR A 202 -2.57 2.46 9.38
CA THR A 202 -2.46 2.83 10.80
C THR A 202 -1.18 3.62 11.06
N ILE A 203 -1.18 4.43 12.13
CA ILE A 203 0.04 5.11 12.56
C ILE A 203 1.07 4.07 13.01
N ASN A 204 2.33 4.27 12.60
CA ASN A 204 3.42 3.43 13.01
C ASN A 204 3.99 3.89 14.37
N HIS A 205 3.56 3.23 15.44
CA HIS A 205 4.07 3.45 16.79
C HIS A 205 5.24 2.52 17.16
N THR A 206 5.78 1.76 16.20
CA THR A 206 6.98 0.92 16.42
C THR A 206 8.25 1.77 16.29
N ASN A 207 9.40 1.17 16.56
CA ASN A 207 10.70 1.79 16.33
C ASN A 207 11.28 1.45 14.95
N SER A 208 10.54 0.76 14.09
CA SER A 208 10.99 0.27 12.79
C SER A 208 10.26 0.97 11.66
N ILE A 209 10.92 1.26 10.54
CA ILE A 209 10.24 1.68 9.31
C ILE A 209 9.47 0.48 8.74
N ALA A 210 8.17 0.66 8.50
CA ALA A 210 7.38 -0.32 7.77
C ALA A 210 7.44 0.01 6.27
N TRP A 211 8.14 -0.83 5.52
CA TRP A 211 8.26 -0.73 4.06
C TRP A 211 7.16 -1.53 3.38
N SER A 212 6.58 -0.96 2.34
CA SER A 212 5.57 -1.63 1.51
C SER A 212 5.73 -1.27 0.04
N ILE A 213 5.15 -2.03 -0.86
CA ILE A 213 5.00 -1.69 -2.27
C ILE A 213 3.52 -1.51 -2.57
N GLU A 214 3.21 -0.54 -3.40
CA GLU A 214 1.88 -0.34 -3.96
C GLU A 214 1.93 -0.24 -5.48
N PHE A 215 0.87 -0.69 -6.15
CA PHE A 215 0.67 -0.56 -7.60
C PHE A 215 -0.81 -0.72 -7.96
N ILE A 216 -1.25 -0.06 -9.04
CA ILE A 216 -2.64 -0.10 -9.50
C ILE A 216 -2.77 -0.96 -10.76
N LEU A 217 -3.90 -1.65 -10.90
CA LEU A 217 -4.27 -2.39 -12.10
C LEU A 217 -5.34 -1.60 -12.88
N ARG A 218 -5.06 -1.21 -14.13
CA ARG A 218 -5.94 -0.39 -14.96
C ARG A 218 -6.44 -1.08 -16.21
#